data_AF-A0A3P7NRM1-F1
#
_entry.id   AF-A0A3P7NRM1-F1
#
_cell.length_a   1.000
_cell.length_b   1.000
_cell.length_c   1.000
_cell.angle_alpha   90.00
_cell.angle_beta   90.00
_cell.angle_gamma   90.00
#
_symmetry.space_group_name_H-M   'P 1'
#
loop_
_entity.id
_entity.type
_entity.pdbx_description
1 polymer ?
#
loop_
_entity_poly.entity_id
_entity_poly.type
_entity_poly.pdbx_seq_one_letter_code
_entity_poly.pdbx_strand_id
1 'polypeptide(L)'
;MLRHYANSVLLIESNRKFESKIVNGGPFQGELTRHCREIRALLCSLLRATPKLKLIWSLSPANSAEYFAEMKLNRAEPDPEKAVSLRGDDVFKQIEEETHDTPEKRKKPNAVLLRHMAQHLPGMGRGDVQTMMLSQKVTNLKELFTMSAERLHAAIGVHADRISVFSNFDFSSSD
;
A
#
# COMPACT_ATOMS: atom_id res chain seq x y z
N MET A 1 -2.24 2.68 2.69
CA MET A 1 -3.43 2.06 3.34
C MET A 1 -3.38 0.54 3.33
N LEU A 2 -3.58 -0.13 2.18
CA LEU A 2 -3.67 -1.59 2.08
C LEU A 2 -2.44 -2.37 2.56
N ARG A 3 -1.27 -1.72 2.62
CA ARG A 3 -0.01 -2.27 3.14
C ARG A 3 0.04 -2.36 4.66
N HIS A 4 -0.52 -1.37 5.36
CA HIS A 4 -0.32 -1.19 6.81
C HIS A 4 -1.56 -1.52 7.63
N TYR A 5 -2.75 -1.44 7.01
CA TYR A 5 -4.02 -1.67 7.69
C TYR A 5 -4.67 -2.95 7.19
N ALA A 6 -5.04 -3.84 8.11
CA ALA A 6 -5.70 -5.10 7.80
C ALA A 6 -7.07 -4.88 7.12
N ASN A 7 -7.80 -3.85 7.54
CA ASN A 7 -9.08 -3.45 6.95
C ASN A 7 -8.95 -2.03 6.42
N SER A 8 -9.03 -1.85 5.10
CA SER A 8 -9.15 -0.53 4.48
C SER A 8 -10.58 -0.31 4.01
N VAL A 9 -11.17 0.81 4.39
CA VAL A 9 -12.55 1.18 4.04
C VAL A 9 -12.51 2.50 3.29
N LEU A 10 -13.19 2.57 2.15
CA LEU A 10 -13.50 3.79 1.43
C LEU A 10 -14.95 4.16 1.71
N LEU A 11 -15.16 5.19 2.54
CA LEU A 11 -16.47 5.78 2.75
C LEU A 11 -16.71 6.83 1.66
N ILE A 12 -17.82 6.68 0.93
CA ILE A 12 -18.24 7.65 -0.08
C ILE A 12 -19.56 8.25 0.35
N GLU A 13 -19.56 9.57 0.46
CA GLU A 13 -20.72 10.37 0.85
C GLU A 13 -21.16 11.25 -0.32
N SER A 14 -22.47 11.30 -0.58
CA SER A 14 -23.05 12.24 -1.54
C SER A 14 -23.61 13.45 -0.80
N ASN A 15 -23.24 14.65 -1.25
CA ASN A 15 -23.85 15.89 -0.77
C ASN A 15 -25.25 16.13 -1.40
N ARG A 16 -25.63 15.32 -2.39
CA ARG A 16 -27.01 15.32 -2.90
C ARG A 16 -27.81 14.32 -2.10
N LYS A 17 -28.96 14.75 -1.57
CA LYS A 17 -29.98 13.83 -1.02
C LYS A 17 -30.23 12.78 -2.10
N PHE A 18 -29.89 11.52 -1.81
CA PHE A 18 -30.37 10.41 -2.63
C PHE A 18 -31.89 10.46 -2.51
N GLU A 19 -32.57 10.94 -3.55
CA GLU A 19 -34.02 10.90 -3.57
C GLU A 19 -34.43 9.43 -3.38
N SER A 20 -35.38 9.19 -2.48
CA SER A 20 -35.84 7.87 -2.03
C SER A 20 -36.35 6.93 -3.13
N LYS A 21 -36.28 7.35 -4.40
CA LYS A 21 -36.59 6.57 -5.60
C LYS A 21 -35.44 5.69 -6.07
N ILE A 22 -34.26 5.77 -5.44
CA ILE A 22 -33.13 4.90 -5.77
C ILE A 22 -33.30 3.56 -5.04
N VAL A 23 -34.22 2.73 -5.52
CA VAL A 23 -34.40 1.34 -5.07
C VAL A 23 -33.15 0.56 -5.48
N ASN A 24 -32.27 0.23 -4.53
CA ASN A 24 -30.93 -0.41 -4.66
C ASN A 24 -29.69 0.53 -4.73
N GLY A 25 -29.88 1.82 -4.46
CA GLY A 25 -29.01 2.70 -3.66
C GLY A 25 -27.59 3.11 -4.11
N GLY A 26 -27.08 2.76 -5.28
CA GLY A 26 -25.75 3.25 -5.72
C GLY A 26 -25.79 4.65 -6.34
N PRO A 27 -24.77 5.52 -6.20
CA PRO A 27 -24.76 6.88 -6.78
C PRO A 27 -24.74 6.94 -8.30
N PHE A 28 -24.59 5.80 -8.97
CA PHE A 28 -24.61 5.71 -10.43
C PHE A 28 -25.88 5.05 -10.96
N GLN A 29 -26.88 4.78 -10.12
CA GLN A 29 -28.07 4.09 -10.55
C GLN A 29 -28.95 5.01 -11.42
N GLY A 30 -29.27 4.55 -12.64
CA GLY A 30 -30.11 5.30 -13.60
C GLY A 30 -29.36 6.32 -14.46
N GLU A 31 -28.12 6.69 -14.11
CA GLU A 31 -27.35 7.65 -14.91
C GLU A 31 -26.55 6.96 -16.02
N LEU A 32 -26.97 7.18 -17.27
CA LEU A 32 -26.37 6.59 -18.48
C LEU A 32 -25.43 7.55 -19.21
N THR A 33 -25.00 8.64 -18.57
CA THR A 33 -24.00 9.55 -19.17
C THR A 33 -22.68 8.82 -19.41
N ARG A 34 -21.93 9.25 -20.44
CA ARG A 34 -20.59 8.71 -20.72
C ARG A 34 -19.68 8.81 -19.50
N HIS A 35 -19.71 9.96 -18.84
CA HIS A 35 -18.95 10.21 -17.62
C HIS A 35 -19.25 9.21 -16.50
N CYS A 36 -20.53 8.93 -16.22
CA CYS A 36 -20.89 7.95 -15.19
C CYS A 36 -20.53 6.51 -15.57
N ARG A 37 -20.50 6.16 -16.87
CA ARG A 37 -19.93 4.88 -17.32
C ARG A 37 -18.43 4.79 -17.06
N GLU A 38 -17.68 5.84 -17.38
CA GLU A 38 -16.24 5.91 -17.15
C GLU A 38 -15.90 5.80 -15.65
N ILE A 39 -16.60 6.54 -14.78
CA ILE A 39 -16.40 6.44 -13.33
C ILE A 39 -16.71 5.05 -12.80
N ARG A 40 -17.83 4.42 -13.22
CA ARG A 40 -18.15 3.04 -12.83
C ARG A 40 -17.06 2.07 -13.26
N ALA A 41 -16.54 2.19 -14.48
CA ALA A 41 -15.47 1.34 -14.98
C ALA A 41 -14.18 1.49 -14.14
N LEU A 42 -13.81 2.73 -13.81
CA LEU A 42 -12.65 3.02 -12.97
C LEU A 42 -12.83 2.49 -11.53
N LEU A 43 -14.02 2.66 -10.94
CA LEU A 43 -14.33 2.14 -9.61
C LEU A 43 -14.28 0.60 -9.59
N CYS A 44 -14.86 -0.06 -10.59
CA CYS A 44 -14.78 -1.52 -10.72
C CYS A 44 -13.33 -2.00 -10.89
N SER A 45 -12.52 -1.29 -11.68
CA SER A 45 -11.10 -1.59 -11.84
C SER A 45 -10.34 -1.46 -10.51
N LEU A 46 -10.60 -0.39 -9.76
CA LEU A 46 -10.04 -0.19 -8.42
C LEU A 46 -10.39 -1.35 -7.48
N LEU A 47 -11.67 -1.71 -7.36
CA LEU A 47 -12.13 -2.77 -6.48
C LEU A 47 -11.53 -4.13 -6.86
N ARG A 48 -11.44 -4.44 -8.16
CA ARG A 48 -10.77 -5.66 -8.65
C ARG A 48 -9.29 -5.68 -8.31
N ALA A 49 -8.59 -4.57 -8.48
CA ALA A 49 -7.17 -4.47 -8.17
C ALA A 49 -6.90 -4.45 -6.66
N THR A 50 -7.90 -4.14 -5.84
CA THR A 50 -7.77 -3.99 -4.39
C THR A 50 -8.82 -4.78 -3.62
N PRO A 51 -8.78 -6.13 -3.64
CA PRO A 51 -9.83 -6.97 -3.06
C PRO A 51 -10.01 -6.82 -1.54
N LYS A 52 -9.02 -6.25 -0.85
CA LYS A 52 -9.09 -5.94 0.60
C LYS A 52 -9.78 -4.61 0.90
N LEU A 53 -10.07 -3.78 -0.11
CA LEU A 53 -10.75 -2.50 0.04
C LEU A 53 -12.26 -2.74 0.16
N LYS A 54 -12.84 -2.30 1.28
CA LYS A 54 -14.27 -2.32 1.52
C LYS A 54 -14.86 -0.96 1.18
N LEU A 55 -16.10 -0.91 0.70
CA LEU A 55 -16.76 0.33 0.32
C LEU A 55 -18.03 0.52 1.13
N ILE A 56 -18.21 1.72 1.70
CA ILE A 56 -19.42 2.12 2.42
C ILE A 56 -20.00 3.33 1.72
N TRP A 57 -21.27 3.26 1.35
CA TRP A 57 -22.04 4.40 0.86
C TRP A 57 -22.78 5.03 2.03
N SER A 58 -22.61 6.33 2.23
CA SER A 58 -23.37 7.07 3.24
C SER A 58 -24.27 8.10 2.59
N LEU A 59 -25.49 8.22 3.12
CA LEU A 59 -26.54 9.11 2.62
C LEU A 59 -26.41 10.54 3.15
N SER A 60 -25.69 10.73 4.25
CA SER A 60 -25.48 12.05 4.89
C SER A 60 -24.34 12.00 5.92
N PRO A 61 -23.78 13.17 6.32
CA PRO A 61 -22.80 13.24 7.40
C PRO A 61 -23.28 12.64 8.73
N ALA A 62 -24.57 12.79 9.05
CA ALA A 62 -25.16 12.24 10.27
C ALA A 62 -25.14 10.69 10.23
N ASN A 63 -25.54 10.11 9.10
CA ASN A 63 -25.47 8.67 8.87
C ASN A 63 -24.02 8.15 8.89
N SER A 64 -23.06 8.93 8.37
CA SER A 64 -21.63 8.60 8.45
C SER A 64 -21.14 8.56 9.91
N ALA A 65 -21.60 9.49 10.76
CA ALA A 65 -21.25 9.52 12.17
C ALA A 65 -21.82 8.31 12.94
N GLU A 66 -23.06 7.90 12.64
CA GLU A 66 -23.66 6.68 13.19
C GLU A 66 -22.83 5.45 12.81
N TYR A 67 -22.43 5.30 11.54
CA TYR A 67 -21.52 4.21 11.14
C TYR A 67 -20.21 4.21 11.90
N PHE A 68 -19.61 5.38 12.17
CA PHE A 68 -18.38 5.45 12.95
C PHE A 68 -18.59 5.02 14.40
N ALA A 69 -19.71 5.41 15.03
CA ALA A 69 -20.04 4.99 16.39
C ALA A 69 -20.24 3.46 16.48
N GLU A 70 -20.99 2.88 15.53
CA GLU A 70 -21.24 1.44 15.47
C GLU A 70 -19.96 0.63 15.21
N MET A 71 -19.14 1.05 14.24
CA MET A 71 -17.87 0.36 13.93
C MET A 71 -16.87 0.41 15.09
N LYS A 72 -16.95 1.46 15.91
CA LYS A 72 -16.10 1.67 17.08
C LYS A 72 -16.62 0.94 18.33
N LEU A 73 -17.88 0.51 18.35
CA LEU A 73 -18.49 -0.16 19.50
C LEU A 73 -17.68 -1.40 19.89
N ASN A 74 -17.35 -1.51 21.19
CA ASN A 74 -16.52 -2.59 21.76
C ASN A 74 -15.11 -2.72 21.15
N ARG A 75 -14.58 -1.66 20.53
CA ARG A 75 -13.18 -1.60 20.04
C ARG A 75 -12.33 -0.68 20.91
N ALA A 76 -11.09 -1.08 21.18
CA ALA A 76 -10.11 -0.27 21.90
C ALA A 76 -9.83 1.07 21.17
N GLU A 77 -9.41 2.09 21.91
CA GLU A 77 -8.96 3.36 21.33
C GLU A 77 -7.74 3.16 20.42
N PRO A 78 -7.65 3.90 19.31
CA PRO A 78 -6.50 3.82 18.42
C PRO A 78 -5.25 4.34 19.13
N ASP A 79 -4.14 3.62 18.97
CA ASP A 79 -2.84 4.00 19.52
C ASP A 79 -2.19 5.09 18.63
N PRO A 80 -1.98 6.31 19.16
CA PRO A 80 -1.38 7.41 18.40
C PRO A 80 0.10 7.16 18.08
N GLU A 81 0.86 6.50 18.95
CA GLU A 81 2.28 6.23 18.73
C GLU A 81 2.46 5.25 17.57
N LYS A 82 1.63 4.20 17.54
CA LYS A 82 1.57 3.27 16.43
C LYS A 82 1.22 3.97 15.12
N ALA A 83 0.23 4.87 15.12
CA ALA A 83 -0.14 5.62 13.92
C ALA A 83 1.02 6.47 13.39
N VAL A 84 1.78 7.13 14.28
CA VAL A 84 2.96 7.92 13.92
C VAL A 84 4.10 7.05 13.40
N SER A 85 4.27 5.83 13.92
CA SER A 85 5.31 4.90 13.45
C SER A 85 5.09 4.45 12.00
N LEU A 86 3.84 4.39 11.55
CA LEU A 86 3.44 4.04 10.19
C LEU A 86 3.60 5.25 9.24
N ARG A 87 4.81 5.81 9.16
CA ARG A 87 5.10 6.89 8.18
C ARG A 87 5.11 6.35 6.76
N GLY A 88 4.68 7.18 5.82
CA GLY A 88 4.86 6.91 4.40
C GLY A 88 6.34 6.95 4.04
N ASP A 89 6.76 6.01 3.18
CA ASP A 89 8.13 5.86 2.66
C ASP A 89 8.71 7.13 1.98
N ASP A 90 7.87 8.13 1.66
CA ASP A 90 8.28 9.38 1.03
C ASP A 90 8.79 10.44 2.02
N VAL A 91 8.52 10.27 3.33
CA VAL A 91 9.11 11.14 4.36
C VAL A 91 10.50 10.61 4.66
N PHE A 92 11.48 11.17 3.96
CA PHE A 92 12.91 10.96 4.19
C PHE A 92 13.19 10.80 5.69
N LYS A 93 13.70 9.64 6.10
CA LYS A 93 14.70 9.64 7.17
C LYS A 93 15.88 10.41 6.58
N GLN A 94 16.05 11.66 7.00
CA GLN A 94 17.41 12.15 7.16
C GLN A 94 18.05 11.09 8.04
N ILE A 95 18.94 10.29 7.46
CA ILE A 95 19.79 9.39 8.21
C ILE A 95 20.37 10.29 9.29
N GLU A 96 20.04 10.02 10.55
CA GLU A 96 20.59 10.76 11.68
C GLU A 96 22.09 10.82 11.48
N GLU A 97 22.60 12.04 11.55
CA GLU A 97 24.00 12.37 11.37
C GLU A 97 24.81 11.70 12.49
N GLU A 98 25.14 10.42 12.32
CA GLU A 98 26.36 9.90 12.93
C GLU A 98 27.52 10.52 12.16
N THR A 99 27.98 11.63 12.72
CA THR A 99 29.34 12.17 12.65
C THR A 99 30.37 11.09 12.30
N HIS A 100 30.78 11.05 11.04
CA HIS A 100 32.19 10.93 10.66
C HIS A 100 32.37 11.24 9.16
N ASP A 101 32.91 12.43 8.94
CA ASP A 101 33.77 12.91 7.86
C ASP A 101 34.09 11.95 6.68
N THR A 102 33.56 12.23 5.49
CA THR A 102 34.28 12.29 4.19
C THR A 102 33.31 12.65 3.05
N PRO A 103 33.73 13.43 2.03
CA PRO A 103 32.88 13.89 0.93
C PRO A 103 32.76 12.81 -0.18
N GLU A 104 32.48 11.55 0.19
CA GLU A 104 32.11 10.58 -0.83
C GLU A 104 30.71 10.92 -1.34
N LYS A 105 30.63 11.24 -2.64
CA LYS A 105 29.40 11.53 -3.38
C LYS A 105 28.29 10.57 -2.92
N ARG A 106 27.32 11.09 -2.16
CA ARG A 106 26.13 10.35 -1.70
C ARG A 106 25.59 9.54 -2.88
N LYS A 107 25.83 8.23 -2.91
CA LYS A 107 25.44 7.35 -4.02
C LYS A 107 23.92 7.34 -4.07
N LYS A 108 23.33 8.11 -4.99
CA LYS A 108 21.88 8.09 -5.20
C LYS A 108 21.55 6.86 -6.05
N PRO A 109 20.62 6.00 -5.62
CA PRO A 109 20.18 4.88 -6.45
C PRO A 109 19.53 5.42 -7.73
N ASN A 110 19.63 4.63 -8.80
CA ASN A 110 18.96 4.96 -10.06
C ASN A 110 17.44 5.08 -9.82
N ALA A 111 16.87 6.25 -10.11
CA ALA A 111 15.47 6.55 -9.83
C ALA A 111 14.49 5.64 -10.58
N VAL A 112 14.84 5.22 -11.80
CA VAL A 112 14.02 4.30 -12.60
C VAL A 112 14.04 2.91 -11.98
N LEU A 113 15.22 2.41 -11.62
CA LEU A 113 15.36 1.09 -11.00
C LEU A 113 14.68 1.04 -9.62
N LEU A 114 14.87 2.08 -8.81
CA LEU A 114 14.21 2.23 -7.51
C LEU A 114 12.69 2.16 -7.66
N ARG A 115 12.13 2.93 -8.60
CA ARG A 115 10.69 2.93 -8.87
C ARG A 115 10.21 1.55 -9.32
N HIS A 116 10.88 0.94 -10.28
CA HIS A 116 10.47 -0.34 -10.84
C HIS A 116 10.49 -1.45 -9.77
N MET A 117 11.56 -1.52 -8.99
CA MET A 117 11.67 -2.49 -7.91
C MET A 117 10.64 -2.25 -6.81
N ALA A 118 10.38 -0.99 -6.43
CA ALA A 118 9.35 -0.67 -5.44
C ALA A 118 7.92 -1.00 -5.90
N GLN A 119 7.67 -1.05 -7.22
CA GLN A 119 6.36 -1.39 -7.77
C GLN A 119 6.15 -2.90 -7.92
N HIS A 120 7.22 -3.68 -8.10
CA HIS A 120 7.13 -5.09 -8.49
C HIS A 120 7.66 -6.06 -7.43
N LEU A 121 8.48 -5.62 -6.47
CA LEU A 121 8.96 -6.49 -5.42
C LEU A 121 7.87 -6.75 -4.36
N PRO A 122 7.59 -8.02 -4.03
CA PRO A 122 6.50 -8.37 -3.14
C PRO A 122 6.75 -7.89 -1.72
N GLY A 123 5.90 -6.95 -1.26
CA GLY A 123 5.91 -6.46 0.11
C GLY A 123 7.00 -5.45 0.44
N MET A 124 7.81 -5.02 -0.54
CA MET A 124 8.79 -3.97 -0.38
C MET A 124 8.25 -2.66 -0.94
N GLY A 125 8.31 -1.60 -0.16
CA GLY A 125 8.02 -0.25 -0.62
C GLY A 125 9.26 0.49 -1.10
N ARG A 126 9.09 1.76 -1.45
CA ARG A 126 10.17 2.59 -1.99
C ARG A 126 11.30 2.78 -0.98
N GLY A 127 10.97 2.96 0.30
CA GLY A 127 11.94 3.14 1.38
C GLY A 127 12.78 1.88 1.62
N ASP A 128 12.15 0.69 1.57
CA ASP A 128 12.84 -0.59 1.78
C ASP A 128 13.80 -0.88 0.62
N VAL A 129 13.35 -0.66 -0.61
CA VAL A 129 14.19 -0.85 -1.80
C VAL A 129 15.37 0.13 -1.79
N GLN A 130 15.13 1.39 -1.41
CA GLN A 130 16.20 2.38 -1.29
C GLN A 130 17.21 1.97 -0.21
N THR A 131 16.75 1.53 0.95
CA THR A 131 17.61 1.07 2.05
C THR A 131 18.43 -0.14 1.63
N MET A 132 17.81 -1.12 0.96
CA MET A 132 18.49 -2.28 0.40
C MET A 132 19.59 -1.86 -0.58
N MET A 133 19.28 -0.98 -1.55
CA MET A 133 20.26 -0.49 -2.53
C MET A 133 21.43 0.28 -1.89
N LEU A 134 21.16 1.04 -0.83
CA LEU A 134 22.17 1.83 -0.13
C LEU A 134 23.04 0.99 0.82
N SER A 135 22.48 -0.10 1.38
CA SER A 135 23.16 -0.95 2.37
C SER A 135 24.43 -1.64 1.86
N GLN A 136 24.67 -1.67 0.54
CA GLN A 136 25.77 -2.38 -0.13
C GLN A 136 25.83 -3.90 0.13
N LYS A 137 24.85 -4.46 0.87
CA LYS A 137 24.75 -5.91 1.12
C LYS A 137 24.28 -6.70 -0.10
N VAL A 138 23.68 -6.01 -1.07
CA VAL A 138 23.21 -6.56 -2.33
C VAL A 138 23.85 -5.73 -3.44
N THR A 139 24.73 -6.33 -4.24
CA THR A 139 25.46 -5.61 -5.29
C THR A 139 24.64 -5.48 -6.56
N ASN A 140 23.88 -6.51 -6.91
CA ASN A 140 23.12 -6.58 -8.14
C ASN A 140 21.87 -7.45 -8.00
N LEU A 141 20.97 -7.36 -8.99
CA LEU A 141 19.68 -8.05 -8.95
C LEU A 141 19.82 -9.59 -9.07
N LYS A 142 20.83 -10.08 -9.79
CA LYS A 142 21.12 -11.51 -9.87
C LYS A 142 21.44 -12.04 -8.48
N GLU A 143 22.34 -11.37 -7.76
CA GLU A 143 22.71 -11.73 -6.40
C GLU A 143 21.49 -11.73 -5.47
N LEU A 144 20.61 -10.71 -5.56
CA LEU A 144 19.38 -10.63 -4.77
C LEU A 144 18.53 -11.91 -4.87
N PHE A 145 18.39 -12.46 -6.08
CA PHE A 145 17.54 -13.61 -6.34
C PHE A 145 18.28 -14.96 -6.22
N THR A 146 19.61 -14.98 -6.12
CA THR A 146 20.40 -16.22 -6.02
C THR A 146 21.12 -16.42 -4.67
N MET A 147 21.08 -15.45 -3.76
CA MET A 147 21.75 -15.57 -2.46
C MET A 147 21.03 -16.55 -1.51
N SER A 148 21.73 -17.07 -0.50
CA SER A 148 21.14 -17.93 0.52
C SER A 148 20.14 -17.17 1.41
N ALA A 149 19.18 -17.90 1.99
CA ALA A 149 18.14 -17.33 2.86
C ALA A 149 18.74 -16.52 4.03
N GLU A 150 19.83 -17.00 4.63
CA GLU A 150 20.53 -16.31 5.72
C GLU A 150 21.10 -14.96 5.30
N ARG A 151 21.75 -14.89 4.13
CA ARG A 151 22.29 -13.64 3.59
C ARG A 151 21.18 -12.67 3.21
N LEU A 152 20.08 -13.20 2.69
CA LEU A 152 18.90 -12.42 2.34
C LEU A 152 18.25 -11.81 3.59
N HIS A 153 18.10 -12.56 4.69
CA HIS A 153 17.65 -12.03 5.97
C HIS A 153 18.59 -10.96 6.51
N ALA A 154 19.91 -11.17 6.42
CA ALA A 154 20.88 -10.17 6.84
C ALA A 154 20.81 -8.86 6.00
N ALA A 155 20.38 -8.95 4.74
CA ALA A 155 20.27 -7.83 3.81
C ALA A 155 18.95 -7.05 3.92
N ILE A 156 17.81 -7.74 3.92
CA ILE A 156 16.47 -7.13 3.81
C ILE A 156 15.50 -7.49 4.95
N GLY A 157 15.97 -8.26 5.95
CA GLY A 157 15.23 -8.54 7.18
C GLY A 157 13.89 -9.25 6.94
N VAL A 158 12.80 -8.58 7.31
CA VAL A 158 11.43 -9.12 7.31
C VAL A 158 10.93 -9.47 5.89
N HIS A 159 11.54 -8.90 4.85
CA HIS A 159 11.13 -9.14 3.46
C HIS A 159 11.77 -10.39 2.83
N ALA A 160 12.78 -10.98 3.48
CA ALA A 160 13.58 -12.06 2.91
C ALA A 160 12.75 -13.29 2.53
N ASP A 161 11.82 -13.72 3.39
CA ASP A 161 10.98 -14.89 3.13
C ASP A 161 10.17 -14.75 1.84
N ARG A 162 9.57 -13.57 1.63
CA ARG A 162 8.74 -13.29 0.45
C ARG A 162 9.57 -13.26 -0.83
N ILE A 163 10.76 -12.66 -0.76
CA ILE A 163 11.68 -12.63 -1.90
C ILE A 163 12.20 -14.03 -2.19
N SER A 164 12.56 -14.82 -1.18
CA SER A 164 13.02 -16.20 -1.37
C SER A 164 11.98 -17.08 -2.06
N VAL A 165 10.71 -17.00 -1.63
CA VAL A 165 9.59 -17.69 -2.29
C VAL A 165 9.43 -17.22 -3.73
N PHE A 166 9.47 -15.90 -3.96
CA PHE A 166 9.35 -15.33 -5.30
C PHE A 166 10.49 -15.76 -6.24
N SER A 167 11.73 -15.80 -5.76
CA SER A 167 12.91 -16.21 -6.54
C SER A 167 12.87 -17.66 -6.99
N ASN A 168 12.34 -18.53 -6.13
CA ASN A 168 12.35 -19.98 -6.32
C ASN A 168 10.97 -20.53 -6.68
N PHE A 169 10.03 -19.65 -7.06
CA PHE A 169 8.69 -20.05 -7.45
C PHE A 169 8.75 -20.81 -8.77
N ASP A 170 8.30 -22.06 -8.74
CA ASP A 170 8.18 -22.88 -9.93
C ASP A 170 6.79 -22.68 -10.56
N PHE A 171 6.78 -22.06 -11.74
CA PHE A 171 5.55 -21.80 -12.49
C PHE A 171 4.91 -23.06 -13.08
N SER A 172 5.64 -24.18 -13.15
CA SER A 172 5.14 -25.43 -13.75
C SER A 172 4.32 -26.29 -12.79
N SER A 173 4.41 -26.04 -11.48
CA SER A 173 3.75 -26.83 -10.42
C SER A 173 2.46 -26.18 -9.88
N SER A 174 1.99 -25.09 -10.51
CA SER A 174 0.73 -24.42 -10.16
C SER A 174 -0.40 -24.91 -11.07
N ASP A 175 -0.99 -26.05 -10.74
CA ASP A 175 -2.30 -26.51 -11.25
C ASP A 175 -3.46 -25.79 -10.55
#